data_AF-A0A8H5QRV5-F1
#
_entry.id   AF-A0A8H5QRV5-F1
#
_cell.length_a   1.000
_cell.length_b   1.000
_cell.length_c   1.000
_cell.angle_alpha   90.00
_cell.angle_beta   90.00
_cell.angle_gamma   90.00
#
_symmetry.space_group_name_H-M   'P 1'
#
loop_
_entity.id
_entity.type
_entity.pdbx_description
1 polymer ?
#
loop_
_entity_poly.entity_id
_entity_poly.type
_entity_poly.pdbx_seq_one_letter_code
_entity_poly.pdbx_strand_id
1 'polypeptide(L)'
;MSGASLAGERFSLVASFYGPGNIASWLCMVVSVLTTWCLNAEYRRKDSISADLVAVLAVPGVAAGHAIYMLFFGTPNHESILHLFTSADSEVVKHAAAAEAALDVCETFSAIAVLLVFVSMFFGHLKRTLAVVTVGLLAFSTEAVVFTHMRGVSVSDTNLTRPFLFNFFEVMVSLVVFVAVWLTVFSSLIMWLQLGIVEEPEEQIEMESVDPELETEVRAALVGQTLDIDSARRWETQQQSASVLQPTEEEARGTIPMRYLTLLSIFTLPLSFSVALVSLSTPLGVFGETSFIPAPSSSSTILFFIPRTTTAITELDQMVSLCIGIITLLFSLWDTFKSQKKEESRARQKTKEQAAHRRRNWRQRRLNAGLYFLRQVNDELFETADESRRQELLDKRNLIMVELFKMVGS
;
A
#
# COMPACT_ATOMS: atom_id res chain seq x y z
N MET A 1 51.90 -3.04 -15.17
CA MET A 1 50.85 -3.85 -14.51
C MET A 1 49.52 -3.32 -15.01
N SER A 2 48.64 -4.18 -15.53
CA SER A 2 47.39 -3.75 -16.19
C SER A 2 46.44 -3.11 -15.16
N GLY A 3 45.74 -2.03 -15.54
CA GLY A 3 44.82 -1.31 -14.65
C GLY A 3 43.72 -2.17 -14.01
N ALA A 4 43.43 -3.34 -14.58
CA ALA A 4 42.50 -4.33 -14.00
C ALA A 4 43.01 -4.94 -12.68
N SER A 5 44.33 -5.14 -12.53
CA SER A 5 44.91 -5.70 -11.29
C SER A 5 44.81 -4.76 -10.10
N LEU A 6 44.94 -3.45 -10.33
CA LEU A 6 44.81 -2.39 -9.31
C LEU A 6 43.36 -2.23 -8.84
N ALA A 7 42.39 -2.36 -9.74
CA ALA A 7 40.97 -2.29 -9.38
C ALA A 7 40.53 -3.49 -8.52
N GLY A 8 40.98 -4.71 -8.87
CA GLY A 8 40.70 -5.90 -8.07
C GLY A 8 41.28 -5.83 -6.66
N GLU A 9 42.47 -5.23 -6.50
CA GLU A 9 43.11 -5.11 -5.20
C GLU A 9 42.36 -4.14 -4.26
N ARG A 10 41.85 -3.02 -4.80
CA ARG A 10 41.07 -2.03 -4.03
C ARG A 10 39.80 -2.62 -3.41
N PHE A 11 39.06 -3.43 -4.17
CA PHE A 11 37.77 -3.95 -3.72
C PHE A 11 37.88 -5.30 -2.97
N SER A 12 39.09 -5.75 -2.66
CA SER A 12 39.33 -7.05 -2.02
C SER A 12 38.70 -7.21 -0.63
N LEU A 13 38.51 -6.12 0.12
CA LEU A 13 37.82 -6.12 1.43
C LEU A 13 36.30 -5.92 1.33
N VAL A 14 35.76 -5.70 0.13
CA VAL A 14 34.31 -5.53 -0.05
C VAL A 14 33.64 -6.89 0.07
N ALA A 15 32.73 -7.02 1.03
CA ALA A 15 32.00 -8.26 1.26
C ALA A 15 31.14 -8.63 0.02
N SER A 16 31.10 -9.93 -0.32
CA SER A 16 30.23 -10.46 -1.38
C SER A 16 28.73 -10.21 -1.11
N PHE A 17 28.38 -9.89 0.12
CA PHE A 17 27.04 -9.41 0.52
C PHE A 17 26.58 -8.20 -0.31
N TYR A 18 27.50 -7.31 -0.71
CA TYR A 18 27.21 -6.16 -1.56
C TYR A 18 27.33 -6.45 -3.06
N GLY A 19 27.55 -7.71 -3.42
CA GLY A 19 27.68 -8.15 -4.79
C GLY A 19 26.41 -7.93 -5.61
N PRO A 20 26.53 -7.89 -6.94
CA PRO A 20 25.45 -7.52 -7.84
C PRO A 20 24.23 -8.45 -7.75
N GLY A 21 24.43 -9.75 -7.49
CA GLY A 21 23.33 -10.70 -7.35
C GLY A 21 22.50 -10.46 -6.09
N ASN A 22 23.15 -10.19 -4.96
CA ASN A 22 22.48 -9.85 -3.69
C ASN A 22 21.71 -8.53 -3.79
N ILE A 23 22.32 -7.50 -4.38
CA ILE A 23 21.67 -6.20 -4.55
C ILE A 23 20.48 -6.29 -5.52
N ALA A 24 20.63 -7.00 -6.64
CA ALA A 24 19.51 -7.23 -7.56
C ALA A 24 18.38 -8.03 -6.90
N SER A 25 18.71 -9.06 -6.09
CA SER A 25 17.73 -9.81 -5.31
C SER A 25 16.96 -8.92 -4.34
N TRP A 26 17.67 -8.07 -3.60
CA TRP A 26 17.08 -7.11 -2.68
C TRP A 26 16.15 -6.11 -3.40
N LEU A 27 16.56 -5.58 -4.56
CA LEU A 27 15.71 -4.71 -5.37
C LEU A 27 14.45 -5.43 -5.88
N CYS A 28 14.55 -6.71 -6.28
CA CYS A 28 13.38 -7.53 -6.60
C CYS A 28 12.42 -7.67 -5.41
N MET A 29 12.95 -7.82 -4.18
CA MET A 29 12.13 -7.84 -2.97
C MET A 29 11.46 -6.49 -2.69
N VAL A 30 12.14 -5.36 -2.94
CA VAL A 30 11.53 -4.02 -2.85
C VAL A 30 10.34 -3.90 -3.80
N VAL A 31 10.52 -4.33 -5.06
CA VAL A 31 9.44 -4.31 -6.07
C VAL A 31 8.31 -5.26 -5.67
N SER A 32 8.62 -6.43 -5.11
CA SER A 32 7.65 -7.38 -4.57
C SER A 32 6.79 -6.77 -3.46
N VAL A 33 7.42 -6.07 -2.50
CA VAL A 33 6.74 -5.37 -1.40
C VAL A 33 5.82 -4.28 -1.95
N LEU A 34 6.33 -3.43 -2.86
CA LEU A 34 5.53 -2.38 -3.50
C LEU A 34 4.35 -2.94 -4.29
N THR A 35 4.55 -4.01 -5.05
CA THR A 35 3.50 -4.71 -5.79
C THR A 35 2.43 -5.21 -4.84
N THR A 36 2.83 -5.84 -3.74
CA THR A 36 1.91 -6.38 -2.74
C THR A 36 1.12 -5.27 -2.04
N TRP A 37 1.76 -4.15 -1.68
CA TRP A 37 1.09 -3.04 -1.02
C TRP A 37 0.12 -2.29 -1.94
N CYS A 38 0.50 -2.09 -3.20
CA CYS A 38 -0.28 -1.28 -4.14
C CYS A 38 -1.39 -2.09 -4.83
N LEU A 39 -1.10 -3.32 -5.25
CA LEU A 39 -1.95 -4.07 -6.18
C LEU A 39 -2.73 -5.20 -5.50
N ASN A 40 -2.28 -5.72 -4.36
CA ASN A 40 -2.96 -6.80 -3.67
C ASN A 40 -3.96 -6.26 -2.64
N ALA A 41 -5.25 -6.28 -3.00
CA ALA A 41 -6.32 -5.76 -2.17
C ALA A 41 -6.51 -6.47 -0.82
N GLU A 42 -6.07 -7.72 -0.67
CA GLU A 42 -6.12 -8.43 0.62
C GLU A 42 -5.01 -7.95 1.56
N TYR A 43 -3.79 -7.76 1.06
CA TYR A 43 -2.65 -7.29 1.85
C TYR A 43 -2.70 -5.79 2.16
N ARG A 44 -3.32 -5.01 1.29
CA ARG A 44 -3.59 -3.57 1.49
C ARG A 44 -4.59 -3.29 2.61
N ARG A 45 -5.37 -4.28 3.04
CA ARG A 45 -6.30 -4.10 4.19
C ARG A 45 -5.67 -4.47 5.53
N LYS A 46 -4.51 -5.12 5.52
CA LYS A 46 -3.87 -5.63 6.73
C LYS A 46 -2.60 -4.84 7.00
N ASP A 47 -2.51 -4.15 8.13
CA ASP A 47 -1.25 -3.55 8.58
C ASP A 47 -0.39 -4.60 9.30
N SER A 48 0.26 -5.46 8.52
CA SER A 48 1.19 -6.48 9.01
C SER A 48 2.56 -6.32 8.38
N ILE A 49 3.61 -6.63 9.16
CA ILE A 49 4.98 -6.72 8.69
C ILE A 49 5.13 -8.09 7.99
N SER A 50 5.32 -8.09 6.67
CA SER A 50 5.56 -9.32 5.90
C SER A 50 7.01 -9.75 5.99
N ALA A 51 7.28 -11.04 5.75
CA ALA A 51 8.65 -11.55 5.66
C ALA A 51 9.47 -10.80 4.59
N ASP A 52 8.85 -10.48 3.45
CA ASP A 52 9.50 -9.71 2.38
C ASP A 52 9.89 -8.30 2.85
N LEU A 53 9.05 -7.64 3.64
CA LEU A 53 9.40 -6.34 4.23
C LEU A 53 10.58 -6.48 5.19
N VAL A 54 10.60 -7.51 6.03
CA VAL A 54 11.74 -7.76 6.93
C VAL A 54 13.02 -7.95 6.12
N ALA A 55 13.00 -8.71 5.03
CA ALA A 55 14.15 -8.89 4.17
C ALA A 55 14.61 -7.58 3.50
N VAL A 56 13.66 -6.77 3.01
CA VAL A 56 13.93 -5.43 2.44
C VAL A 56 14.59 -4.51 3.45
N LEU A 57 14.20 -4.57 4.72
CA LEU A 57 14.74 -3.74 5.80
C LEU A 57 16.05 -4.29 6.39
N ALA A 58 16.26 -5.61 6.35
CA ALA A 58 17.44 -6.23 6.92
C ALA A 58 18.72 -5.83 6.18
N VAL A 59 18.70 -5.79 4.85
CA VAL A 59 19.87 -5.44 4.02
C VAL A 59 20.44 -4.05 4.36
N PRO A 60 19.66 -2.95 4.32
CA PRO A 60 20.15 -1.64 4.71
C PRO A 60 20.44 -1.53 6.22
N GLY A 61 19.74 -2.26 7.08
CA GLY A 61 20.07 -2.31 8.51
C GLY A 61 21.45 -2.91 8.78
N VAL A 62 21.77 -4.03 8.13
CA VAL A 62 23.10 -4.66 8.18
C VAL A 62 24.15 -3.76 7.54
N ALA A 63 23.84 -3.14 6.41
CA ALA A 63 24.74 -2.20 5.74
C ALA A 63 25.08 -1.00 6.64
N ALA A 64 24.09 -0.41 7.31
CA ALA A 64 24.31 0.70 8.23
C ALA A 64 25.18 0.26 9.43
N GLY A 65 24.91 -0.90 10.01
CA GLY A 65 25.74 -1.45 11.08
C GLY A 65 27.19 -1.71 10.64
N HIS A 66 27.39 -2.25 9.45
CA HIS A 66 28.71 -2.47 8.87
C HIS A 66 29.44 -1.15 8.55
N ALA A 67 28.74 -0.16 8.01
CA ALA A 67 29.29 1.18 7.77
C ALA A 67 29.74 1.84 9.09
N ILE A 68 28.90 1.81 10.13
CA ILE A 68 29.25 2.32 11.47
C ILE A 68 30.49 1.60 12.01
N TYR A 69 30.53 0.27 11.88
CA TYR A 69 31.70 -0.50 12.30
C TYR A 69 32.97 -0.04 11.58
N MET A 70 32.94 0.08 10.26
CA MET A 70 34.09 0.51 9.46
C MET A 70 34.52 1.95 9.77
N LEU A 71 33.56 2.87 9.96
CA LEU A 71 33.82 4.29 10.21
C LEU A 71 34.44 4.55 11.60
N PHE A 72 34.06 3.79 12.62
CA PHE A 72 34.50 4.05 14.00
C PHE A 72 35.52 3.05 14.55
N PHE A 73 35.51 1.81 14.06
CA PHE A 73 36.32 0.72 14.61
C PHE A 73 37.21 0.04 13.56
N GLY A 74 36.99 0.31 12.26
CA GLY A 74 37.68 -0.36 11.17
C GLY A 74 39.09 0.16 10.88
N THR A 75 39.46 1.36 11.32
CA THR A 75 40.78 1.93 11.05
C THR A 75 41.83 1.44 12.06
N PRO A 76 42.97 0.87 11.63
CA PRO A 76 43.97 0.26 12.52
C PRO A 76 44.63 1.20 13.54
N ASN A 77 44.38 2.50 13.49
CA ASN A 77 44.92 3.50 14.43
C ASN A 77 43.89 4.48 15.01
N HIS A 78 42.58 4.22 14.89
CA HIS A 78 41.50 5.18 15.24
C HIS A 78 41.68 6.54 14.56
N GLU A 79 42.16 6.54 13.31
CA GLU A 79 42.32 7.75 12.53
C GLU A 79 40.95 8.30 12.13
N SER A 80 40.87 9.63 11.96
CA SER A 80 39.61 10.29 11.64
C SER A 80 38.97 9.76 10.35
N ILE A 81 37.63 9.81 10.26
CA ILE A 81 36.87 9.49 9.05
C ILE A 81 37.38 10.26 7.83
N LEU A 82 37.88 11.49 8.04
CA LEU A 82 38.53 12.27 6.98
C LEU A 82 39.72 11.52 6.38
N HIS A 83 40.62 11.01 7.24
CA HIS A 83 41.79 10.25 6.79
C HIS A 83 41.40 8.98 6.03
N LEU A 84 40.35 8.27 6.47
CA LEU A 84 39.85 7.08 5.78
C LEU A 84 39.53 7.37 4.29
N PHE A 85 38.89 8.51 4.02
CA PHE A 85 38.48 8.85 2.66
C PHE A 85 39.48 9.69 1.86
N THR A 86 40.56 10.20 2.46
CA THR A 86 41.57 11.02 1.77
C THR A 86 42.96 10.39 1.71
N SER A 87 43.21 9.29 2.42
CA SER A 87 44.54 8.66 2.49
C SER A 87 44.93 7.94 1.20
N ALA A 88 46.18 8.07 0.75
CA ALA A 88 46.68 7.33 -0.41
C ALA A 88 47.17 5.91 -0.07
N ASP A 89 47.11 5.50 1.20
CA ASP A 89 47.58 4.17 1.63
C ASP A 89 46.66 3.05 1.11
N SER A 90 47.26 2.01 0.52
CA SER A 90 46.55 0.90 -0.13
C SER A 90 45.61 0.17 0.84
N GLU A 91 46.04 -0.06 2.09
CA GLU A 91 45.22 -0.74 3.09
C GLU A 91 44.04 0.13 3.53
N VAL A 92 44.26 1.44 3.73
CA VAL A 92 43.19 2.40 4.08
C VAL A 92 42.20 2.54 2.92
N VAL A 93 42.67 2.54 1.68
CA VAL A 93 41.82 2.58 0.48
C VAL A 93 40.92 1.35 0.37
N LYS A 94 41.41 0.14 0.73
CA LYS A 94 40.59 -1.08 0.77
C LYS A 94 39.48 -0.97 1.83
N HIS A 95 39.81 -0.45 3.01
CA HIS A 95 38.81 -0.19 4.07
C HIS A 95 37.80 0.88 3.64
N ALA A 96 38.25 1.96 3.00
CA ALA A 96 37.38 2.99 2.47
C ALA A 96 36.43 2.45 1.40
N ALA A 97 36.90 1.56 0.51
CA ALA A 97 36.06 0.90 -0.48
C ALA A 97 35.00 -0.02 0.14
N ALA A 98 35.32 -0.73 1.22
CA ALA A 98 34.35 -1.53 1.96
C ALA A 98 33.28 -0.66 2.66
N ALA A 99 33.68 0.46 3.25
CA ALA A 99 32.75 1.44 3.82
C ALA A 99 31.87 2.09 2.73
N GLU A 100 32.46 2.44 1.58
CA GLU A 100 31.78 2.99 0.42
C GLU A 100 30.66 2.07 -0.07
N ALA A 101 30.92 0.77 -0.18
CA ALA A 101 29.92 -0.22 -0.59
C ALA A 101 28.72 -0.29 0.37
N ALA A 102 28.97 -0.20 1.68
CA ALA A 102 27.91 -0.18 2.68
C ALA A 102 27.10 1.13 2.67
N LEU A 103 27.78 2.27 2.48
CA LEU A 103 27.14 3.59 2.35
C LEU A 103 26.27 3.68 1.10
N ASP A 104 26.68 3.06 -0.01
CA ASP A 104 25.90 3.01 -1.25
C ASP A 104 24.52 2.33 -1.04
N VAL A 105 24.49 1.23 -0.29
CA VAL A 105 23.22 0.57 0.09
C VAL A 105 22.37 1.48 0.99
N CYS A 106 22.99 2.19 1.94
CA CYS A 106 22.29 3.12 2.82
C CYS A 106 21.68 4.29 2.06
N GLU A 107 22.40 4.85 1.09
CA GLU A 107 21.93 5.95 0.23
C GLU A 107 20.78 5.51 -0.66
N THR A 108 20.96 4.35 -1.31
CA THR A 108 19.94 3.73 -2.14
C THR A 108 18.67 3.48 -1.33
N PHE A 109 18.81 2.92 -0.12
CA PHE A 109 17.66 2.65 0.74
C PHE A 109 17.03 3.92 1.28
N SER A 110 17.79 4.97 1.60
CA SER A 110 17.22 6.25 2.05
C SER A 110 16.25 6.83 1.01
N ALA A 111 16.57 6.73 -0.28
CA ALA A 111 15.66 7.09 -1.36
C ALA A 111 14.42 6.17 -1.45
N ILE A 112 14.63 4.85 -1.35
CA ILE A 112 13.54 3.85 -1.36
C ILE A 112 12.62 4.01 -0.13
N ALA A 113 13.17 4.35 1.02
CA ALA A 113 12.45 4.50 2.28
C ALA A 113 11.43 5.63 2.19
N VAL A 114 11.75 6.75 1.54
CA VAL A 114 10.79 7.84 1.29
C VAL A 114 9.57 7.32 0.51
N LEU A 115 9.81 6.51 -0.54
CA LEU A 115 8.73 5.90 -1.31
C LEU A 115 7.90 4.91 -0.47
N LEU A 116 8.57 4.03 0.28
CA LEU A 116 7.90 3.02 1.11
C LEU A 116 7.07 3.67 2.25
N VAL A 117 7.60 4.71 2.90
CA VAL A 117 6.88 5.52 3.89
C VAL A 117 5.67 6.17 3.23
N PHE A 118 5.86 6.78 2.06
CA PHE A 118 4.76 7.41 1.34
C PHE A 118 3.62 6.41 1.02
N VAL A 119 3.95 5.26 0.45
CA VAL A 119 2.96 4.22 0.10
C VAL A 119 2.28 3.65 1.35
N SER A 120 3.03 3.33 2.40
CA SER A 120 2.47 2.77 3.63
C SER A 120 1.54 3.75 4.35
N MET A 121 1.92 5.04 4.40
CA MET A 121 1.08 6.11 4.96
C MET A 121 -0.17 6.36 4.14
N PHE A 122 -0.07 6.33 2.81
CA PHE A 122 -1.22 6.50 1.92
C PHE A 122 -2.32 5.48 2.20
N PHE A 123 -1.96 4.27 2.65
CA PHE A 123 -2.89 3.22 3.05
C PHE A 123 -3.14 3.13 4.57
N GLY A 124 -2.65 4.09 5.36
CA GLY A 124 -2.86 4.13 6.82
C GLY A 124 -2.15 3.01 7.59
N HIS A 125 -1.05 2.47 7.07
CA HIS A 125 -0.33 1.34 7.66
C HIS A 125 0.80 1.82 8.58
N LEU A 126 0.47 2.13 9.83
CA LEU A 126 1.39 2.71 10.81
C LEU A 126 2.56 1.77 11.15
N LYS A 127 2.32 0.46 11.30
CA LYS A 127 3.37 -0.51 11.67
C LYS A 127 4.43 -0.62 10.57
N ARG A 128 3.98 -0.71 9.31
CA ARG A 128 4.87 -0.71 8.14
C ARG A 128 5.67 0.59 8.05
N THR A 129 4.99 1.72 8.24
CA THR A 129 5.62 3.04 8.24
C THR A 129 6.72 3.13 9.30
N LEU A 130 6.41 2.77 10.54
CA LEU A 130 7.36 2.84 11.66
C LEU A 130 8.60 1.97 11.41
N ALA A 131 8.41 0.75 10.89
CA ALA A 131 9.51 -0.14 10.55
C ALA A 131 10.43 0.46 9.47
N VAL A 132 9.85 1.01 8.40
CA VAL A 132 10.62 1.65 7.32
C VAL A 132 11.32 2.92 7.83
N VAL A 133 10.63 3.77 8.60
CA VAL A 133 11.23 4.99 9.18
C VAL A 133 12.40 4.64 10.08
N THR A 134 12.28 3.62 10.93
CA THR A 134 13.34 3.22 11.86
C THR A 134 14.62 2.85 11.13
N VAL A 135 14.52 1.99 10.10
CA VAL A 135 15.70 1.58 9.31
C VAL A 135 16.15 2.70 8.38
N GLY A 136 15.24 3.52 7.86
CA GLY A 136 15.57 4.66 7.01
C GLY A 136 16.38 5.72 7.76
N LEU A 137 15.99 6.02 9.00
CA LEU A 137 16.76 6.91 9.88
C LEU A 137 18.13 6.33 10.23
N LEU A 138 18.21 5.01 10.48
CA LEU A 138 19.48 4.34 10.73
C LEU A 138 20.42 4.46 9.51
N ALA A 139 19.92 4.14 8.31
CA ALA A 139 20.68 4.27 7.07
C ALA A 139 21.14 5.73 6.84
N PHE A 140 20.21 6.68 6.94
CA PHE A 140 20.49 8.11 6.78
C PHE A 140 21.50 8.64 7.81
N SER A 141 21.48 8.12 9.05
CA SER A 141 22.41 8.55 10.09
C SER A 141 23.87 8.26 9.73
N THR A 142 24.14 7.19 8.97
CA THR A 142 25.51 6.85 8.57
C THR A 142 26.08 7.89 7.60
N GLU A 143 25.27 8.35 6.64
CA GLU A 143 25.63 9.46 5.75
C GLU A 143 25.76 10.80 6.48
N ALA A 144 24.85 11.07 7.43
CA ALA A 144 24.91 12.29 8.22
C ALA A 144 26.22 12.38 9.03
N VAL A 145 26.68 11.25 9.59
CA VAL A 145 27.99 11.17 10.26
C VAL A 145 29.12 11.49 9.27
N VAL A 146 29.18 10.82 8.12
CA VAL A 146 30.23 11.07 7.12
C VAL A 146 30.21 12.53 6.65
N PHE A 147 29.02 13.09 6.41
CA PHE A 147 28.83 14.49 6.07
C PHE A 147 29.45 15.44 7.08
N THR A 148 29.23 15.22 8.37
CA THR A 148 29.77 16.10 9.41
C THR A 148 31.30 16.10 9.45
N HIS A 149 31.93 14.98 9.10
CA HIS A 149 33.38 14.83 9.11
C HIS A 149 34.07 15.20 7.78
N MET A 150 33.36 15.10 6.65
CA MET A 150 33.88 15.39 5.31
C MET A 150 33.52 16.81 4.82
N ARG A 151 32.89 17.63 5.67
CA ARG A 151 32.44 18.97 5.30
C ARG A 151 33.61 19.84 4.84
N GLY A 152 33.53 20.34 3.60
CA GLY A 152 34.52 21.24 3.01
C GLY A 152 35.64 20.54 2.22
N VAL A 153 35.60 19.21 2.11
CA VAL A 153 36.52 18.43 1.27
C VAL A 153 35.97 18.39 -0.15
N SER A 154 36.82 18.65 -1.15
CA SER A 154 36.45 18.51 -2.56
C SER A 154 36.35 17.04 -2.95
N VAL A 155 35.39 16.68 -3.82
CA VAL A 155 35.24 15.31 -4.35
C VAL A 155 36.53 14.82 -5.02
N SER A 156 37.30 15.72 -5.64
CA SER A 156 38.61 15.43 -6.26
C SER A 156 39.66 14.89 -5.31
N ASP A 157 39.53 15.20 -4.02
CA ASP A 157 40.52 14.90 -2.99
C ASP A 157 40.11 13.65 -2.19
N THR A 158 38.97 13.06 -2.53
CA THR A 158 38.44 11.85 -1.91
C THR A 158 38.77 10.62 -2.76
N ASN A 159 38.98 9.50 -2.09
CA ASN A 159 39.15 8.20 -2.73
C ASN A 159 37.85 7.61 -3.25
N LEU A 160 36.69 8.23 -3.01
CA LEU A 160 35.38 7.72 -3.37
C LEU A 160 35.26 7.55 -4.89
N THR A 161 34.62 6.48 -5.34
CA THR A 161 34.48 6.22 -6.78
C THR A 161 33.39 7.06 -7.45
N ARG A 162 32.49 7.64 -6.64
CA ARG A 162 31.39 8.49 -7.08
C ARG A 162 31.06 9.54 -6.01
N PRO A 163 30.46 10.68 -6.40
CA PRO A 163 29.92 11.61 -5.43
C PRO A 163 28.68 11.02 -4.75
N PHE A 164 28.60 11.19 -3.43
CA PHE A 164 27.44 10.84 -2.59
C PHE A 164 26.60 12.09 -2.29
N LEU A 165 25.37 11.89 -1.81
CA LEU A 165 24.51 12.97 -1.33
C LEU A 165 25.23 13.87 -0.31
N PHE A 166 26.07 13.30 0.56
CA PHE A 166 26.83 14.09 1.53
C PHE A 166 27.86 15.06 0.92
N ASN A 167 28.26 14.89 -0.33
CA ASN A 167 29.14 15.88 -0.99
C ASN A 167 28.37 17.15 -1.39
N PHE A 168 27.04 17.12 -1.39
CA PHE A 168 26.18 18.24 -1.75
C PHE A 168 25.52 18.85 -0.51
N PHE A 169 26.18 19.85 0.08
CA PHE A 169 25.74 20.53 1.32
C PHE A 169 24.27 20.98 1.26
N GLU A 170 23.87 21.65 0.18
CA GLU A 170 22.50 22.17 0.01
C GLU A 170 21.45 21.06 -0.01
N VAL A 171 21.78 19.92 -0.63
CA VAL A 171 20.90 18.76 -0.72
C VAL A 171 20.77 18.09 0.64
N MET A 172 21.87 17.89 1.36
CA MET A 172 21.84 17.32 2.71
C MET A 172 21.05 18.18 3.69
N VAL A 173 21.27 19.50 3.70
CA VAL A 173 20.51 20.41 4.57
C VAL A 173 19.02 20.36 4.22
N SER A 174 18.69 20.40 2.94
CA SER A 174 17.29 20.29 2.48
C SER A 174 16.66 18.96 2.93
N LEU A 175 17.41 17.86 2.84
CA LEU A 175 16.93 16.53 3.23
C LEU A 175 16.79 16.38 4.74
N VAL A 176 17.71 16.91 5.55
CA VAL A 176 17.58 16.95 7.02
C VAL A 176 16.34 17.75 7.43
N VAL A 177 16.14 18.93 6.84
CA VAL A 177 14.95 19.76 7.11
C VAL A 177 13.68 19.01 6.70
N PHE A 178 13.67 18.38 5.52
CA PHE A 178 12.55 17.57 5.05
C PHE A 178 12.23 16.44 6.04
N VAL A 179 13.23 15.64 6.43
CA VAL A 179 13.05 14.55 7.40
C VAL A 179 12.56 15.09 8.75
N ALA A 180 13.10 16.20 9.25
CA ALA A 180 12.67 16.82 10.51
C ALA A 180 11.21 17.26 10.45
N VAL A 181 10.79 17.95 9.38
CA VAL A 181 9.39 18.35 9.16
C VAL A 181 8.49 17.12 9.17
N TRP A 182 8.84 16.08 8.42
CA TRP A 182 8.05 14.85 8.39
C TRP A 182 7.97 14.17 9.75
N LEU A 183 9.07 14.06 10.49
CA LEU A 183 9.05 13.51 11.84
C LEU A 183 8.12 14.29 12.77
N THR A 184 8.12 15.63 12.72
CA THR A 184 7.19 16.43 13.52
C THR A 184 5.72 16.23 13.13
N VAL A 185 5.43 16.14 11.83
CA VAL A 185 4.09 15.83 11.32
C VAL A 185 3.66 14.44 11.79
N PHE A 186 4.55 13.45 11.72
CA PHE A 186 4.27 12.08 12.19
C PHE A 186 4.04 12.02 13.69
N SER A 187 4.88 12.64 14.50
CA SER A 187 4.68 12.69 15.96
C SER A 187 3.35 13.35 16.32
N SER A 188 2.97 14.41 15.60
CA SER A 188 1.69 15.10 15.81
C SER A 188 0.49 14.24 15.41
N LEU A 189 0.58 13.53 14.27
CA LEU A 189 -0.48 12.62 13.82
C LEU A 189 -0.65 11.43 14.76
N ILE A 190 0.45 10.83 15.23
CA ILE A 190 0.42 9.72 16.19
C ILE A 190 -0.21 10.20 17.50
N MET A 191 0.19 11.37 18.00
CA MET A 191 -0.40 11.95 19.21
C MET A 191 -1.89 12.21 19.03
N TRP A 192 -2.32 12.73 17.87
CA TRP A 192 -3.73 12.96 17.57
C TRP A 192 -4.54 11.65 17.49
N LEU A 193 -3.99 10.60 16.88
CA LEU A 193 -4.62 9.29 16.83
C LEU A 193 -4.71 8.62 18.22
N GLN A 194 -3.67 8.76 19.05
CA GLN A 194 -3.71 8.24 20.42
C GLN A 194 -4.70 8.98 21.31
N LEU A 195 -4.88 10.28 21.11
CA LEU A 195 -5.88 11.07 21.83
C LEU A 195 -7.31 10.82 21.31
N GLY A 196 -7.49 10.63 20.00
CA GLY A 196 -8.79 10.36 19.38
C GLY A 196 -9.37 8.97 19.68
N ILE A 197 -8.54 8.01 20.12
CA ILE A 197 -9.00 6.69 20.59
C ILE A 197 -9.59 6.75 22.01
N VAL A 198 -9.44 7.87 22.73
CA VAL A 198 -9.88 8.01 24.13
C VAL A 198 -11.30 8.59 24.27
N GLU A 199 -11.95 9.01 23.18
CA GLU A 199 -13.33 9.53 23.23
C GLU A 199 -14.26 8.80 22.25
N GLU A 200 -14.59 7.55 22.56
CA GLU A 200 -16.01 7.20 22.58
C GLU A 200 -16.40 7.15 24.06
N PRO A 201 -16.94 8.23 24.66
CA PRO A 201 -17.83 8.00 25.77
C PRO A 201 -18.86 7.00 25.23
N GLU A 202 -19.04 5.87 25.90
CA GLU A 202 -20.26 5.09 25.76
C GLU A 202 -21.39 6.09 25.97
N GLU A 203 -21.92 6.62 24.87
CA GLU A 203 -23.22 7.25 24.85
C GLU A 203 -24.12 6.07 25.20
N GLN A 204 -24.36 5.91 26.51
CA GLN A 204 -25.50 5.19 27.00
C GLN A 204 -26.66 5.84 26.27
N ILE A 205 -27.07 5.21 25.18
CA ILE A 205 -28.37 5.40 24.60
C ILE A 205 -29.29 5.02 25.75
N GLU A 206 -29.63 6.00 26.58
CA GLU A 206 -30.91 6.05 27.27
C GLU A 206 -31.91 5.85 26.14
N MET A 207 -32.27 4.58 25.99
CA MET A 207 -33.30 4.12 25.12
C MET A 207 -34.55 4.81 25.65
N GLU A 208 -34.81 6.00 25.09
CA GLU A 208 -35.99 6.82 25.35
C GLU A 208 -37.16 5.85 25.37
N SER A 209 -37.62 5.57 26.58
CA SER A 209 -38.52 4.47 26.85
C SER A 209 -39.79 4.78 26.08
N VAL A 210 -40.00 4.03 25.00
CA VAL A 210 -41.19 4.11 24.16
C VAL A 210 -42.38 4.15 25.11
N ASP A 211 -43.12 5.26 25.03
CA ASP A 211 -44.22 5.59 25.91
C ASP A 211 -45.19 4.39 25.94
N PRO A 212 -45.33 3.69 27.09
CA PRO A 212 -46.11 2.45 27.16
C PRO A 212 -47.58 2.68 26.78
N GLU A 213 -48.06 3.92 26.87
CA GLU A 213 -49.39 4.32 26.47
C GLU A 213 -49.58 4.22 24.94
N LEU A 214 -48.57 4.61 24.15
CA LEU A 214 -48.60 4.51 22.68
C LEU A 214 -48.52 3.05 22.21
N GLU A 215 -47.75 2.20 22.89
CA GLU A 215 -47.70 0.75 22.56
C GLU A 215 -49.05 0.07 22.87
N THR A 216 -49.74 0.48 23.94
CA THR A 216 -51.08 -0.02 24.25
C THR A 216 -52.16 0.47 23.30
N GLU A 217 -52.07 1.72 22.84
CA GLU A 217 -53.04 2.29 21.89
C GLU A 217 -52.88 1.67 20.48
N VAL A 218 -51.64 1.44 20.03
CA VAL A 218 -51.36 0.72 18.78
C VAL A 218 -51.80 -0.74 18.86
N ARG A 219 -51.60 -1.43 19.99
CA ARG A 219 -52.13 -2.80 20.20
C ARG A 219 -53.66 -2.84 20.23
N ALA A 220 -54.31 -1.87 20.86
CA ALA A 220 -55.78 -1.80 20.91
C ALA A 220 -56.37 -1.51 19.52
N ALA A 221 -55.74 -0.65 18.73
CA ALA A 221 -56.11 -0.39 17.34
C ALA A 221 -55.91 -1.62 16.43
N LEU A 222 -54.85 -2.41 16.66
CA LEU A 222 -54.60 -3.66 15.92
C LEU A 222 -55.54 -4.80 16.30
N VAL A 223 -56.08 -4.85 17.53
CA VAL A 223 -57.02 -5.91 17.94
C VAL A 223 -58.42 -5.71 17.33
N GLY A 224 -58.78 -4.48 16.96
CA GLY A 224 -60.05 -4.17 16.29
C GLY A 224 -60.08 -4.45 14.78
N GLN A 225 -58.92 -4.57 14.13
CA GLN A 225 -58.80 -4.98 12.74
C GLN A 225 -58.18 -6.36 12.68
N THR A 226 -58.92 -7.38 12.24
CA THR A 226 -58.40 -8.71 11.87
C THR A 226 -57.48 -8.60 10.65
N LEU A 227 -56.37 -7.90 10.79
CA LEU A 227 -55.26 -7.83 9.86
C LEU A 227 -54.18 -8.73 10.44
N ASP A 228 -53.91 -9.80 9.69
CA ASP A 228 -52.97 -10.87 9.96
C ASP A 228 -51.67 -10.34 10.60
N ILE A 229 -51.56 -10.48 11.93
CA ILE A 229 -50.44 -10.00 12.77
C ILE A 229 -49.09 -10.56 12.28
N ASP A 230 -49.11 -11.73 11.64
CA ASP A 230 -47.92 -12.35 11.06
C ASP A 230 -47.41 -11.62 9.81
N SER A 231 -48.24 -10.82 9.15
CA SER A 231 -47.84 -10.00 8.00
C SER A 231 -47.11 -8.73 8.45
N ALA A 232 -47.61 -8.05 9.48
CA ALA A 232 -47.00 -6.85 10.06
C ALA A 232 -45.63 -7.17 10.68
N ARG A 233 -45.54 -8.27 11.44
CA ARG A 233 -44.28 -8.71 12.06
C ARG A 233 -43.22 -9.10 11.00
N ARG A 234 -43.64 -9.70 9.88
CA ARG A 234 -42.75 -9.99 8.75
C ARG A 234 -42.24 -8.72 8.07
N TRP A 235 -43.08 -7.70 7.92
CA TRP A 235 -42.69 -6.41 7.37
C TRP A 235 -41.64 -5.70 8.23
N GLU A 236 -41.83 -5.69 9.56
CA GLU A 236 -40.86 -5.10 10.50
C GLU A 236 -39.51 -5.82 10.47
N THR A 237 -39.54 -7.15 10.48
CA THR A 237 -38.31 -7.97 10.40
C THR A 237 -37.60 -7.74 9.06
N GLN A 238 -38.34 -7.56 7.97
CA GLN A 238 -37.79 -7.29 6.64
C GLN A 238 -37.25 -5.86 6.51
N GLN A 239 -37.85 -4.88 7.20
CA GLN A 239 -37.40 -3.49 7.21
C GLN A 239 -36.15 -3.31 8.07
N GLN A 240 -36.08 -3.98 9.25
CA GLN A 240 -34.86 -4.05 10.06
C GLN A 240 -33.73 -4.73 9.29
N SER A 241 -33.99 -5.85 8.62
CA SER A 241 -32.99 -6.54 7.79
C SER A 241 -32.52 -5.68 6.61
N ALA A 242 -33.40 -4.87 6.00
CA ALA A 242 -33.06 -3.97 4.91
C ALA A 242 -32.27 -2.74 5.37
N SER A 243 -32.50 -2.26 6.61
CA SER A 243 -31.72 -1.17 7.21
C SER A 243 -30.30 -1.61 7.61
N VAL A 244 -30.11 -2.85 8.07
CA VAL A 244 -28.80 -3.45 8.35
C VAL A 244 -28.00 -3.76 7.07
N LEU A 245 -28.69 -3.87 5.92
CA LEU A 245 -28.10 -4.13 4.60
C LEU A 245 -28.05 -2.91 3.68
N GLN A 246 -28.40 -1.71 4.15
CA GLN A 246 -27.92 -0.49 3.49
C GLN A 246 -26.43 -0.39 3.82
N PRO A 247 -25.51 -0.69 2.88
CA PRO A 247 -24.13 -0.29 3.09
C PRO A 247 -24.17 1.21 3.30
N THR A 248 -23.62 1.66 4.42
CA THR A 248 -23.32 3.05 4.68
C THR A 248 -22.72 3.63 3.38
N GLU A 249 -23.42 4.61 2.79
CA GLU A 249 -22.99 5.33 1.58
C GLU A 249 -21.60 5.98 1.74
N GLU A 250 -21.01 5.93 2.94
CA GLU A 250 -19.61 6.25 3.22
C GLU A 250 -18.59 5.37 2.47
N GLU A 251 -18.92 4.14 2.07
CA GLU A 251 -17.98 3.29 1.32
C GLU A 251 -17.85 3.70 -0.17
N ALA A 252 -18.73 4.59 -0.67
CA ALA A 252 -18.68 5.12 -2.03
C ALA A 252 -17.75 6.33 -2.21
N ARG A 253 -17.09 6.82 -1.15
CA ARG A 253 -16.01 7.84 -1.22
C ARG A 253 -14.68 7.31 -1.78
N GLY A 254 -14.65 6.11 -2.35
CA GLY A 254 -13.47 5.48 -2.96
C GLY A 254 -12.97 6.07 -4.28
N THR A 255 -13.67 7.06 -4.88
CA THR A 255 -13.25 7.73 -6.14
C THR A 255 -12.40 8.99 -5.94
N ILE A 256 -12.38 9.55 -4.72
CA ILE A 256 -11.54 10.68 -4.34
C ILE A 256 -10.04 10.32 -4.29
N PRO A 257 -9.57 9.15 -3.79
CA PRO A 257 -8.14 8.87 -3.69
C PRO A 257 -7.43 8.82 -5.05
N MET A 258 -8.12 8.47 -6.15
CA MET A 258 -7.47 8.33 -7.46
C MET A 258 -6.97 9.66 -8.06
N ARG A 259 -7.70 10.77 -7.83
CA ARG A 259 -7.30 12.10 -8.33
C ARG A 259 -6.18 12.72 -7.49
N TYR A 260 -6.18 12.48 -6.19
CA TYR A 260 -5.04 12.81 -5.32
C TYR A 260 -3.81 11.96 -5.65
N LEU A 261 -3.98 10.70 -6.05
CA LEU A 261 -2.89 9.82 -6.50
C LEU A 261 -2.15 10.40 -7.71
N THR A 262 -2.87 10.98 -8.68
CA THR A 262 -2.25 11.57 -9.88
C THR A 262 -1.58 12.91 -9.59
N LEU A 263 -2.22 13.79 -8.81
CA LEU A 263 -1.63 15.07 -8.45
C LEU A 263 -0.44 14.92 -7.50
N LEU A 264 -0.49 13.98 -6.56
CA LEU A 264 0.60 13.78 -5.61
C LEU A 264 1.79 13.04 -6.25
N SER A 265 1.56 12.03 -7.10
CA SER A 265 2.65 11.35 -7.84
C SER A 265 3.43 12.27 -8.79
N ILE A 266 2.79 13.34 -9.30
CA ILE A 266 3.46 14.38 -10.10
C ILE A 266 4.36 15.28 -9.23
N PHE A 267 4.04 15.45 -7.93
CA PHE A 267 4.78 16.34 -7.02
C PHE A 267 5.77 15.61 -6.08
N THR A 268 5.60 14.31 -5.80
CA THR A 268 6.37 13.57 -4.79
C THR A 268 7.25 12.46 -5.31
N LEU A 269 7.24 12.15 -6.62
CA LEU A 269 8.30 11.31 -7.17
C LEU A 269 9.58 12.14 -7.21
N PRO A 270 10.61 11.80 -6.42
CA PRO A 270 11.91 12.41 -6.60
C PRO A 270 12.32 12.13 -8.04
N LEU A 271 12.80 13.16 -8.76
CA LEU A 271 13.28 13.00 -10.13
C LEU A 271 14.31 11.83 -10.24
N SER A 272 14.97 11.49 -9.14
CA SER A 272 15.87 10.35 -8.98
C SER A 272 15.20 8.96 -9.07
N PHE A 273 13.92 8.79 -8.72
CA PHE A 273 13.21 7.51 -8.86
C PHE A 273 12.92 7.17 -10.32
N SER A 274 12.49 8.16 -11.13
CA SER A 274 12.33 7.97 -12.58
C SER A 274 13.67 7.65 -13.25
N VAL A 275 14.77 8.26 -12.80
CA VAL A 275 16.12 7.91 -13.26
C VAL A 275 16.51 6.49 -12.84
N ALA A 276 16.26 6.08 -11.59
CA ALA A 276 16.55 4.74 -11.09
C ALA A 276 15.74 3.64 -11.83
N LEU A 277 14.47 3.88 -12.12
CA LEU A 277 13.59 2.94 -12.81
C LEU A 277 13.94 2.80 -14.30
N VAL A 278 14.32 3.91 -14.95
CA VAL A 278 14.85 3.90 -16.32
C VAL A 278 16.20 3.18 -16.38
N SER A 279 17.05 3.30 -15.34
CA SER A 279 18.30 2.53 -15.22
C SER A 279 18.06 1.03 -15.17
N LEU A 280 17.09 0.60 -14.36
CA LEU A 280 16.71 -0.80 -14.18
C LEU A 280 16.17 -1.44 -15.48
N SER A 281 15.58 -0.63 -16.37
CA SER A 281 15.03 -1.08 -17.65
C SER A 281 16.07 -1.27 -18.76
N THR A 282 17.32 -0.85 -18.54
CA THR A 282 18.40 -1.07 -19.51
C THR A 282 19.06 -2.43 -19.29
N PRO A 283 19.09 -3.33 -20.30
CA PRO A 283 19.63 -4.68 -20.17
C PRO A 283 21.17 -4.75 -20.01
N LEU A 284 21.85 -3.61 -19.92
CA LEU A 284 23.31 -3.49 -19.91
C LEU A 284 23.95 -3.39 -18.51
N GLY A 285 23.17 -3.12 -17.45
CA GLY A 285 23.71 -2.88 -16.10
C GLY A 285 23.72 -4.08 -15.15
N VAL A 286 22.80 -5.04 -15.33
CA VAL A 286 22.62 -6.19 -14.43
C VAL A 286 23.44 -7.42 -14.86
N PHE A 287 23.80 -7.52 -16.15
CA PHE A 287 24.46 -8.71 -16.72
C PHE A 287 25.97 -8.53 -17.01
N GLY A 288 26.56 -7.42 -16.59
CA GLY A 288 27.99 -7.13 -16.79
C GLY A 288 28.86 -7.40 -15.56
N GLU A 289 30.14 -7.62 -15.77
CA GLU A 289 31.15 -7.45 -14.72
C GLU A 289 31.06 -6.02 -14.15
N THR A 290 30.89 -5.88 -12.83
CA THR A 290 30.96 -4.57 -12.16
C THR A 290 32.40 -4.03 -12.09
N SER A 291 33.39 -4.80 -12.55
CA SER A 291 34.77 -4.35 -12.73
C SER A 291 34.89 -3.49 -13.99
N PHE A 292 35.10 -2.21 -13.78
CA PHE A 292 35.30 -1.22 -14.84
C PHE A 292 36.65 -1.43 -15.55
N ILE A 293 36.62 -1.63 -16.87
CA ILE A 293 37.71 -1.25 -17.77
C ILE A 293 37.45 0.19 -18.20
N PRO A 294 38.39 1.14 -18.05
CA PRO A 294 38.17 2.52 -18.47
C PRO A 294 38.07 2.61 -19.98
N ALA A 295 36.84 2.73 -20.50
CA ALA A 295 36.59 3.14 -21.87
C ALA A 295 36.36 4.66 -21.91
N PRO A 296 37.16 5.44 -22.65
CA PRO A 296 37.17 6.90 -22.57
C PRO A 296 35.99 7.62 -23.27
N SER A 297 34.89 6.94 -23.64
CA SER A 297 33.89 7.57 -24.52
C SER A 297 32.40 7.15 -24.39
N SER A 298 31.94 6.53 -23.28
CA SER A 298 30.50 6.31 -23.08
C SER A 298 29.94 7.07 -21.86
N SER A 299 29.36 8.24 -22.15
CA SER A 299 28.68 9.12 -21.19
C SER A 299 27.24 8.68 -20.88
N SER A 300 27.07 7.52 -20.25
CA SER A 300 25.80 7.19 -19.59
C SER A 300 26.02 6.22 -18.42
N THR A 301 26.73 6.68 -17.39
CA THR A 301 26.95 5.93 -16.15
C THR A 301 25.72 6.05 -15.26
N ILE A 302 24.65 5.31 -15.59
CA ILE A 302 23.43 5.25 -14.76
C ILE A 302 23.50 4.05 -13.80
N LEU A 303 24.60 3.95 -13.06
CA LEU A 303 24.83 2.96 -12.00
C LEU A 303 25.11 3.71 -10.69
N PHE A 304 24.18 4.57 -10.29
CA PHE A 304 24.28 5.33 -9.04
C PHE A 304 23.95 4.51 -7.78
N PHE A 305 23.59 3.23 -7.90
CA PHE A 305 22.97 2.47 -6.80
C PHE A 305 23.48 1.03 -6.63
N ILE A 306 24.56 0.66 -7.32
CA ILE A 306 25.14 -0.68 -7.21
C ILE A 306 26.57 -0.54 -6.67
N PRO A 307 26.84 -1.08 -5.46
CA PRO A 307 28.18 -1.11 -4.89
C PRO A 307 29.17 -1.72 -5.86
N ARG A 308 30.37 -1.13 -5.92
CA ARG A 308 31.46 -1.72 -6.71
C ARG A 308 32.13 -2.84 -5.90
N THR A 309 32.20 -4.01 -6.51
CA THR A 309 32.70 -5.25 -5.90
C THR A 309 33.61 -5.98 -6.87
N THR A 310 34.49 -6.85 -6.37
CA THR A 310 35.21 -7.82 -7.23
C THR A 310 34.35 -9.01 -7.65
N THR A 311 33.22 -9.23 -6.98
CA THR A 311 32.35 -10.40 -7.21
C THR A 311 31.56 -10.26 -8.51
N ALA A 312 31.57 -11.31 -9.33
CA ALA A 312 30.81 -11.36 -10.57
C ALA A 312 29.42 -11.97 -10.35
N ILE A 313 28.42 -11.56 -11.16
CA ILE A 313 27.07 -12.15 -11.10
C ILE A 313 27.04 -13.64 -11.49
N THR A 314 28.09 -14.10 -12.18
CA THR A 314 28.28 -15.50 -12.57
C THR A 314 28.74 -16.38 -11.41
N GLU A 315 29.16 -15.80 -10.28
CA GLU A 315 29.46 -16.55 -9.07
C GLU A 315 28.18 -17.20 -8.52
N LEU A 316 28.33 -18.42 -7.99
CA LEU A 316 27.19 -19.27 -7.62
C LEU A 316 26.30 -18.63 -6.55
N ASP A 317 26.89 -18.02 -5.53
CA ASP A 317 26.18 -17.33 -4.45
C ASP A 317 25.38 -16.11 -4.98
N GLN A 318 25.96 -15.34 -5.89
CA GLN A 318 25.32 -14.20 -6.53
C GLN A 318 24.14 -14.63 -7.42
N MET A 319 24.33 -15.66 -8.24
CA MET A 319 23.29 -16.21 -9.10
C MET A 319 22.14 -16.81 -8.28
N VAL A 320 22.45 -17.55 -7.21
CA VAL A 320 21.44 -18.12 -6.31
C VAL A 320 20.63 -17.01 -5.65
N SER A 321 21.30 -15.98 -5.15
CA SER A 321 20.63 -14.84 -4.52
C SER A 321 19.68 -14.14 -5.49
N LEU A 322 20.13 -13.86 -6.71
CA LEU A 322 19.31 -13.27 -7.77
C LEU A 322 18.07 -14.13 -8.06
N CYS A 323 18.25 -15.44 -8.21
CA CYS A 323 17.16 -16.38 -8.44
C CYS A 323 16.11 -16.34 -7.32
N ILE A 324 16.55 -16.26 -6.06
CA ILE A 324 15.65 -16.11 -4.90
C ILE A 324 14.81 -14.83 -5.05
N GLY A 325 15.43 -13.69 -5.36
CA GLY A 325 14.72 -12.43 -5.55
C GLY A 325 13.70 -12.47 -6.70
N ILE A 326 14.08 -13.07 -7.84
CA ILE A 326 13.18 -13.25 -8.99
C ILE A 326 11.99 -14.13 -8.62
N ILE A 327 12.22 -15.26 -7.96
CA ILE A 327 11.17 -16.19 -7.53
C ILE A 327 10.19 -15.46 -6.59
N THR A 328 10.70 -14.74 -5.58
CA THR A 328 9.86 -13.95 -4.66
C THR A 328 8.99 -12.95 -5.42
N LEU A 329 9.56 -12.20 -6.37
CA LEU A 329 8.80 -11.25 -7.18
C LEU A 329 7.71 -11.92 -8.01
N LEU A 330 8.01 -13.05 -8.66
CA LEU A 330 7.03 -13.80 -9.44
C LEU A 330 5.88 -14.33 -8.58
N PHE A 331 6.16 -14.82 -7.38
CA PHE A 331 5.12 -15.25 -6.44
C PHE A 331 4.24 -14.08 -5.98
N SER A 332 4.82 -12.92 -5.67
CA SER A 332 4.05 -11.73 -5.28
C SER A 332 3.15 -11.22 -6.41
N LEU A 333 3.65 -11.25 -7.65
CA LEU A 333 2.84 -10.93 -8.83
C LEU A 333 1.70 -11.93 -9.02
N TRP A 334 1.99 -13.23 -8.91
CA TRP A 334 1.00 -14.28 -9.00
C TRP A 334 -0.12 -14.14 -7.95
N ASP A 335 0.25 -13.90 -6.69
CA ASP A 335 -0.70 -13.70 -5.59
C ASP A 335 -1.56 -12.45 -5.81
N THR A 336 -0.96 -11.40 -6.36
CA THR A 336 -1.69 -10.19 -6.77
C THR A 336 -2.72 -10.48 -7.85
N PHE A 337 -2.34 -11.18 -8.93
CA PHE A 337 -3.27 -11.58 -9.99
C PHE A 337 -4.40 -12.48 -9.46
N LYS A 338 -4.07 -13.43 -8.59
CA LYS A 338 -5.05 -14.32 -7.96
C LYS A 338 -6.04 -13.54 -7.08
N SER A 339 -5.54 -12.56 -6.31
CA SER A 339 -6.37 -11.67 -5.50
C SER A 339 -7.34 -10.86 -6.36
N GLN A 340 -6.87 -10.27 -7.46
CA GLN A 340 -7.72 -9.48 -8.37
C GLN A 340 -8.84 -10.33 -8.97
N LYS A 341 -8.53 -11.54 -9.46
CA LYS A 341 -9.54 -12.45 -10.02
C LYS A 341 -10.61 -12.85 -9.00
N LYS A 342 -10.22 -13.01 -7.72
CA LYS A 342 -11.14 -13.31 -6.61
C LYS A 342 -12.03 -12.12 -6.25
N GLU A 343 -11.50 -10.90 -6.36
CA GLU A 343 -12.29 -9.68 -6.15
C GLU A 343 -13.31 -9.46 -7.28
N GLU A 344 -12.91 -9.69 -8.53
CA GLU A 344 -13.83 -9.64 -9.68
C GLU A 344 -14.97 -10.66 -9.56
N SER A 345 -14.67 -11.89 -9.14
CA SER A 345 -15.70 -12.92 -8.98
C SER A 345 -16.70 -12.54 -7.87
N ARG A 346 -16.22 -11.98 -6.76
CA ARG A 346 -17.06 -11.44 -5.67
C ARG A 346 -17.90 -10.26 -6.14
N ALA A 347 -17.34 -9.33 -6.92
CA ALA A 347 -18.08 -8.20 -7.46
C ALA A 347 -19.21 -8.65 -8.42
N ARG A 348 -18.92 -9.64 -9.28
CA ARG A 348 -19.93 -10.26 -10.15
C ARG A 348 -21.01 -10.96 -9.34
N GLN A 349 -20.65 -11.65 -8.26
CA GLN A 349 -21.62 -12.31 -7.38
C GLN A 349 -22.52 -11.28 -6.66
N LYS A 350 -21.94 -10.24 -6.06
CA LYS A 350 -22.72 -9.14 -5.45
C LYS A 350 -23.68 -8.49 -6.44
N THR A 351 -23.24 -8.27 -7.68
CA THR A 351 -24.10 -7.70 -8.74
C THR A 351 -25.27 -8.63 -9.08
N LYS A 352 -25.02 -9.95 -9.15
CA LYS A 352 -26.08 -10.95 -9.38
C LYS A 352 -27.06 -11.01 -8.22
N GLU A 353 -26.57 -10.99 -6.98
CA GLU A 353 -27.39 -10.97 -5.77
C GLU A 353 -28.23 -9.70 -5.67
N GLN A 354 -27.65 -8.53 -5.93
CA GLN A 354 -28.37 -7.26 -6.00
C GLN A 354 -29.42 -7.25 -7.11
N ALA A 355 -29.12 -7.80 -8.29
CA ALA A 355 -30.08 -7.93 -9.37
C ALA A 355 -31.24 -8.89 -8.99
N ALA A 356 -30.94 -10.00 -8.32
CA ALA A 356 -31.96 -10.92 -7.81
C ALA A 356 -32.83 -10.26 -6.74
N HIS A 357 -32.24 -9.52 -5.81
CA HIS A 357 -32.95 -8.77 -4.78
C HIS A 357 -33.84 -7.69 -5.38
N ARG A 358 -33.36 -6.91 -6.36
CA ARG A 358 -34.18 -5.92 -7.09
C ARG A 358 -35.35 -6.56 -7.81
N ARG A 359 -35.17 -7.73 -8.43
CA ARG A 359 -36.27 -8.49 -9.06
C ARG A 359 -37.32 -8.92 -8.05
N ARG A 360 -36.91 -9.41 -6.87
CA ARG A 360 -37.84 -9.75 -5.77
C ARG A 360 -38.62 -8.53 -5.29
N ASN A 361 -37.93 -7.42 -4.99
CA ASN A 361 -38.57 -6.19 -4.54
C ASN A 361 -39.53 -5.62 -5.59
N TRP A 362 -39.16 -5.67 -6.88
CA TRP A 362 -40.04 -5.22 -7.96
C TRP A 362 -41.29 -6.09 -8.08
N ARG A 363 -41.15 -7.42 -7.98
CA ARG A 363 -42.30 -8.35 -7.95
C ARG A 363 -43.20 -8.06 -6.74
N GLN A 364 -42.62 -7.87 -5.55
CA GLN A 364 -43.36 -7.55 -4.33
C GLN A 364 -44.15 -6.23 -4.47
N ARG A 365 -43.53 -5.18 -5.00
CA ARG A 365 -44.22 -3.89 -5.25
C ARG A 365 -45.37 -4.03 -6.23
N ARG A 366 -45.19 -4.82 -7.30
CA ARG A 366 -46.28 -5.10 -8.25
C ARG A 366 -47.42 -5.90 -7.64
N LEU A 367 -47.13 -6.91 -6.82
CA LEU A 367 -48.14 -7.68 -6.10
C LEU A 367 -48.93 -6.78 -5.12
N ASN A 368 -48.24 -5.95 -4.34
CA ASN A 368 -48.88 -5.01 -3.42
C ASN A 368 -49.77 -4.00 -4.15
N ALA A 369 -49.30 -3.44 -5.27
CA ALA A 369 -50.09 -2.53 -6.10
C ALA A 369 -51.32 -3.25 -6.69
N GLY A 370 -51.17 -4.47 -7.20
CA GLY A 370 -52.28 -5.26 -7.72
C GLY A 370 -53.33 -5.61 -6.65
N LEU A 371 -52.89 -5.97 -5.43
CA LEU A 371 -53.79 -6.21 -4.29
C LEU A 371 -54.53 -4.95 -3.85
N TYR A 372 -53.85 -3.80 -3.85
CA TYR A 372 -54.48 -2.51 -3.57
C TYR A 372 -55.58 -2.18 -4.57
N PHE A 373 -55.31 -2.33 -5.88
CA PHE A 373 -56.33 -2.14 -6.91
C PHE A 373 -57.49 -3.12 -6.81
N LEU A 374 -57.21 -4.39 -6.47
CA LEU A 374 -58.25 -5.39 -6.26
C LEU A 374 -59.20 -4.98 -5.11
N ARG A 375 -58.63 -4.46 -4.01
CA ARG A 375 -59.39 -3.96 -2.87
C ARG A 375 -60.28 -2.79 -3.26
N GLN A 376 -59.72 -1.80 -3.95
CA GLN A 376 -60.48 -0.64 -4.45
C GLN A 376 -61.65 -1.06 -5.36
N VAL A 377 -61.41 -1.97 -6.32
CA VAL A 377 -62.48 -2.47 -7.21
C VAL A 377 -63.56 -3.22 -6.44
N ASN A 378 -63.20 -4.00 -5.41
CA ASN A 378 -64.18 -4.68 -4.57
C ASN A 378 -65.02 -3.70 -3.74
N ASP A 379 -64.40 -2.64 -3.21
CA ASP A 379 -65.10 -1.59 -2.46
C ASP A 379 -66.09 -0.86 -3.39
N GLU A 380 -65.67 -0.46 -4.60
CA GLU A 380 -66.56 0.15 -5.62
C GLU A 380 -67.69 -0.78 -6.09
N LEU A 381 -67.41 -2.09 -6.20
CA LEU A 381 -68.39 -3.10 -6.58
C LEU A 381 -69.48 -3.27 -5.51
N PHE A 382 -69.13 -3.08 -4.24
CA PHE A 382 -70.07 -3.17 -3.11
C PHE A 382 -71.00 -1.95 -3.06
N GLU A 383 -70.50 -0.77 -3.43
CA GLU A 383 -71.27 0.49 -3.42
C GLU A 383 -72.13 0.70 -4.68
N THR A 384 -71.81 0.05 -5.80
CA THR A 384 -72.51 0.27 -7.08
C THR A 384 -73.85 -0.48 -7.17
N ALA A 385 -74.95 0.27 -7.33
CA ALA A 385 -76.30 -0.28 -7.55
C ALA A 385 -76.68 -0.41 -9.05
N ASP A 386 -75.87 0.13 -9.97
CA ASP A 386 -76.08 0.02 -11.43
C ASP A 386 -75.50 -1.30 -11.96
N GLU A 387 -76.37 -2.19 -12.45
CA GLU A 387 -76.00 -3.52 -12.92
C GLU A 387 -75.03 -3.50 -14.11
N SER A 388 -75.10 -2.48 -14.99
CA SER A 388 -74.18 -2.36 -16.12
C SER A 388 -72.75 -2.06 -15.64
N ARG A 389 -72.62 -1.10 -14.74
CA ARG A 389 -71.33 -0.73 -14.13
C ARG A 389 -70.78 -1.85 -13.24
N ARG A 390 -71.66 -2.58 -12.56
CA ARG A 390 -71.30 -3.75 -11.76
C ARG A 390 -70.65 -4.84 -12.61
N GLN A 391 -71.18 -5.12 -13.79
CA GLN A 391 -70.60 -6.10 -14.70
C GLN A 391 -69.21 -5.68 -15.19
N GLU A 392 -69.01 -4.40 -15.51
CA GLU A 392 -67.69 -3.86 -15.89
C GLU A 392 -66.66 -4.01 -14.76
N LEU A 393 -67.05 -3.75 -13.51
CA LEU A 393 -66.19 -3.93 -12.35
C LEU A 393 -65.84 -5.41 -12.08
N LEU A 394 -66.78 -6.33 -12.32
CA LEU A 394 -66.52 -7.77 -12.23
C LEU A 394 -65.49 -8.22 -13.27
N ASP A 395 -65.58 -7.74 -14.51
CA ASP A 395 -64.61 -8.05 -15.56
C ASP A 395 -63.23 -7.48 -15.23
N LYS A 396 -63.16 -6.23 -14.74
CA LYS A 396 -61.92 -5.62 -14.23
C LYS A 396 -61.30 -6.43 -13.08
N ARG A 397 -62.11 -6.86 -12.10
CA ARG A 397 -61.64 -7.69 -10.99
C ARG A 397 -61.06 -9.02 -11.48
N ASN A 398 -61.75 -9.69 -12.40
CA ASN A 398 -61.30 -10.96 -12.97
C ASN A 398 -59.98 -10.79 -13.73
N LEU A 399 -59.82 -9.70 -14.48
CA LEU A 399 -58.56 -9.38 -15.17
C LEU A 399 -57.40 -9.17 -14.18
N ILE A 400 -57.61 -8.40 -13.11
CA ILE A 400 -56.60 -8.18 -12.06
C ILE A 400 -56.22 -9.49 -11.37
N MET A 401 -57.20 -10.34 -11.05
CA MET A 401 -56.99 -11.67 -10.46
C MET A 401 -56.13 -12.56 -11.35
N VAL A 402 -56.39 -12.59 -12.67
CA VAL A 402 -55.59 -13.38 -13.62
C VAL A 402 -54.14 -12.89 -13.68
N GLU A 403 -53.91 -11.58 -13.70
CA GLU A 403 -52.55 -11.02 -13.71
C GLU A 403 -51.80 -11.27 -12.38
N LEU A 404 -52.48 -11.17 -11.23
CA LEU A 404 -51.92 -11.56 -9.93
C LEU A 404 -51.57 -13.06 -9.91
N PHE A 405 -52.43 -13.92 -10.42
CA PHE A 405 -52.20 -15.37 -10.44
C PHE A 405 -51.01 -15.75 -11.34
N LYS A 406 -50.87 -15.11 -12.51
CA LYS A 406 -49.69 -15.26 -13.37
C LYS A 406 -48.41 -14.83 -12.67
N MET A 407 -48.44 -13.75 -11.89
CA MET A 407 -47.27 -13.26 -11.15
C MET A 407 -46.86 -14.16 -9.98
N VAL A 408 -47.80 -14.89 -9.37
CA VAL A 408 -47.52 -15.86 -8.29
C VAL A 408 -47.09 -17.22 -8.83
N GLY A 409 -47.59 -17.62 -10.00
CA GLY A 409 -47.25 -18.89 -10.66
C GLY A 409 -45.92 -18.90 -11.42
N SER A 410 -45.23 -17.77 -11.58
CA SER A 410 -43.97 -17.59 -12.33
C SER A 410 -42.82 -17.06 -11.48
#